data_AF-A0A2N2D8Z3-F1
#
_entry.id   AF-A0A2N2D8Z3-F1
#
_cell.length_a   1.000
_cell.length_b   1.000
_cell.length_c   1.000
_cell.angle_alpha   90.00
_cell.angle_beta   90.00
_cell.angle_gamma   90.00
#
_symmetry.space_group_name_H-M   'P 1'
#
loop_
_entity.id
_entity.type
_entity.pdbx_description
1 polymer ?
#
loop_
_entity_poly.entity_id
_entity_poly.type
_entity_poly.pdbx_seq_one_letter_code
_entity_poly.pdbx_strand_id
1 'polypeptide(L)'
;GAIELELMKYSEDRVTLQPGSTILCASDGLIEQEKNGLMYGESRLREVFLKYYYLPPEIISRFILKDFQEFIGPAEVNDDITYLLIQRDFKEKEELSLEMKNTFNAICDIEEKVRDFLQAFIDDTDMLLISLHEMLANAVEHGNKYIPEKKVFVNVSVNTRFIKISIEDEGDGFNWLEAVNKKYDYNNCQERGLGIVLTTAGCDYVFYNEKGNKVCLIKLADNSIK
;
A
#
# COMPACT_ATOMS: atom_id res chain seq x y z
N GLY A 1 -33.94 -27.24 10.87
CA GLY A 1 -34.98 -26.40 10.26
C GLY A 1 -34.28 -25.43 9.34
N ALA A 2 -34.38 -25.65 8.03
CA ALA A 2 -33.98 -24.65 7.07
C ALA A 2 -35.05 -23.55 7.12
N ILE A 3 -34.65 -22.31 7.36
CA ILE A 3 -35.54 -21.16 7.20
C ILE A 3 -35.80 -21.07 5.69
N GLU A 4 -37.06 -21.13 5.26
CA GLU A 4 -37.45 -20.92 3.87
C GLU A 4 -36.94 -19.54 3.42
N LEU A 5 -36.10 -19.52 2.38
CA LEU A 5 -35.55 -18.30 1.77
C LEU A 5 -36.65 -17.29 1.38
N GLU A 6 -37.88 -17.76 1.15
CA GLU A 6 -39.06 -16.93 0.86
C GLU A 6 -39.51 -16.03 2.02
N LEU A 7 -39.09 -16.31 3.26
CA LEU A 7 -39.40 -15.49 4.44
C LEU A 7 -38.39 -14.36 4.68
N MET A 8 -37.25 -14.37 4.00
CA MET A 8 -36.27 -13.29 4.10
C MET A 8 -36.59 -12.22 3.05
N LYS A 9 -37.25 -11.14 3.49
CA LYS A 9 -37.45 -9.93 2.68
C LYS A 9 -36.12 -9.20 2.53
N TYR A 10 -35.35 -9.56 1.51
CA TYR A 10 -34.18 -8.79 1.11
C TYR A 10 -34.61 -7.57 0.29
N SER A 11 -34.10 -6.40 0.65
CA SER A 11 -34.15 -5.20 -0.18
C SER A 11 -32.80 -5.02 -0.87
N GLU A 12 -32.80 -4.82 -2.18
CA GLU A 12 -31.61 -4.47 -2.96
C GLU A 12 -31.57 -2.95 -3.16
N ASP A 13 -30.39 -2.35 -2.98
CA ASP A 13 -30.12 -0.97 -3.36
C ASP A 13 -28.90 -0.93 -4.30
N ARG A 14 -28.79 0.13 -5.11
CA ARG A 14 -27.74 0.27 -6.12
C ARG A 14 -27.07 1.62 -6.02
N VAL A 15 -25.74 1.58 -5.94
CA VAL A 15 -24.89 2.78 -5.96
C VAL A 15 -23.94 2.70 -7.15
N THR A 16 -23.87 3.79 -7.92
CA THR A 16 -22.90 3.93 -9.01
C THR A 16 -21.61 4.52 -8.45
N LEU A 17 -20.56 3.70 -8.36
CA LEU A 17 -19.23 4.15 -7.94
C LEU A 17 -18.58 4.98 -9.04
N GLN A 18 -18.05 6.15 -8.71
CA GLN A 18 -17.24 6.95 -9.65
C GLN A 18 -15.78 6.46 -9.63
N PRO A 19 -14.97 6.68 -10.68
CA PRO A 19 -13.53 6.43 -10.62
C PRO A 19 -12.91 7.06 -9.38
N GLY A 20 -12.07 6.31 -8.65
CA GLY A 20 -11.49 6.72 -7.37
C GLY A 20 -12.41 6.60 -6.15
N SER A 21 -13.61 6.03 -6.31
CA SER A 21 -14.48 5.70 -5.18
C SER A 21 -13.95 4.47 -4.44
N THR A 22 -13.96 4.53 -3.12
CA THR A 22 -13.60 3.41 -2.25
C THR A 22 -14.78 3.09 -1.34
N ILE A 23 -15.14 1.81 -1.25
CA ILE A 23 -16.11 1.27 -0.30
C ILE A 23 -15.33 0.54 0.79
N LEU A 24 -15.72 0.76 2.04
CA LEU A 24 -15.35 -0.07 3.19
C LEU A 24 -16.61 -0.74 3.74
N CYS A 25 -16.63 -2.06 3.76
CA CYS A 25 -17.63 -2.85 4.48
C CYS A 25 -16.95 -3.49 5.68
N ALA A 26 -17.52 -3.40 6.88
CA ALA A 26 -16.97 -4.03 8.09
C ALA A 26 -18.05 -4.86 8.79
N SER A 27 -17.65 -5.95 9.43
CA SER A 27 -18.50 -6.65 10.39
C SER A 27 -18.61 -5.85 11.69
N ASP A 28 -19.63 -6.18 12.48
CA ASP A 28 -19.80 -5.75 13.87
C ASP A 28 -18.57 -6.06 14.73
N GLY A 29 -17.93 -7.22 14.54
CA GLY A 29 -16.71 -7.61 15.29
C GLY A 29 -15.59 -6.56 15.30
N LEU A 30 -15.43 -5.77 14.23
CA LEU A 30 -14.47 -4.64 14.22
C LEU A 30 -14.98 -3.43 15.02
N ILE A 31 -16.25 -3.07 14.82
CA ILE A 31 -16.87 -1.85 15.34
C ILE A 31 -17.17 -1.96 16.84
N GLU A 32 -17.64 -3.13 17.27
CA GLU A 32 -18.05 -3.43 18.64
C GLU A 32 -16.90 -3.86 19.54
N GLN A 33 -15.67 -4.00 19.01
CA GLN A 33 -14.51 -4.32 19.82
C GLN A 33 -14.34 -3.29 20.94
N GLU A 34 -14.37 -3.77 22.19
CA GLU A 34 -14.32 -2.94 23.38
C GLU A 34 -12.94 -2.98 24.04
N LYS A 35 -12.52 -1.83 24.57
CA LYS A 35 -11.43 -1.70 25.53
C LYS A 35 -11.81 -0.71 26.63
N ASN A 36 -11.78 -1.16 27.88
CA ASN A 36 -12.07 -0.34 29.06
C ASN A 36 -13.42 0.42 28.98
N GLY A 37 -14.48 -0.22 28.47
CA GLY A 37 -15.80 0.42 28.32
C GLY A 37 -15.93 1.35 27.11
N LEU A 38 -14.91 1.47 26.27
CA LEU A 38 -14.95 2.23 25.02
C LEU A 38 -14.93 1.25 23.85
N MET A 39 -15.89 1.37 22.92
CA MET A 39 -15.88 0.63 21.66
C MET A 39 -14.96 1.31 20.64
N TYR A 40 -14.37 0.54 19.72
CA TYR A 40 -13.60 1.08 18.59
C TYR A 40 -14.49 2.02 17.78
N GLY A 41 -15.70 1.57 17.44
CA GLY A 41 -16.79 2.39 16.97
C GLY A 41 -16.68 2.84 15.51
N GLU A 42 -17.85 3.09 14.90
CA GLU A 42 -17.95 3.49 13.50
C GLU A 42 -17.28 4.86 13.25
N SER A 43 -17.35 5.77 14.22
CA SER A 43 -16.79 7.12 14.06
C SER A 43 -15.27 7.10 13.89
N ARG A 44 -14.56 6.26 14.64
CA ARG A 44 -13.09 6.13 14.56
C ARG A 44 -12.69 5.47 13.25
N LEU A 45 -13.34 4.36 12.90
CA LEU A 45 -13.12 3.68 11.63
C LEU A 45 -13.34 4.61 10.44
N ARG A 46 -14.41 5.41 10.49
CA ARG A 46 -14.75 6.41 9.48
C ARG A 46 -13.70 7.51 9.39
N GLU A 47 -13.17 8.00 10.50
CA GLU A 47 -12.13 9.03 10.52
C GLU A 47 -10.85 8.55 9.81
N VAL A 48 -10.37 7.35 10.17
CA VAL A 48 -9.21 6.73 9.54
C VAL A 48 -9.47 6.50 8.05
N PHE A 49 -10.63 5.94 7.71
CA PHE A 49 -11.01 5.66 6.33
C PHE A 49 -11.06 6.95 5.49
N LEU A 50 -11.76 7.99 5.94
CA LEU A 50 -11.88 9.26 5.21
C LEU A 50 -10.55 10.00 5.06
N LYS A 51 -9.58 9.74 5.93
CA LYS A 51 -8.23 10.30 5.80
C LYS A 51 -7.43 9.65 4.67
N TYR A 52 -7.62 8.35 4.42
CA TYR A 52 -6.76 7.57 3.52
C TYR A 52 -7.48 6.95 2.33
N TYR A 53 -8.80 7.15 2.16
CA TYR A 53 -9.65 6.47 1.17
C TYR A 53 -9.13 6.54 -0.28
N TYR A 54 -8.27 7.53 -0.59
CA TYR A 54 -7.71 7.71 -1.91
C TYR A 54 -6.48 6.85 -2.18
N LEU A 55 -5.85 6.27 -1.16
CA LEU A 55 -4.69 5.40 -1.31
C LEU A 55 -5.12 4.01 -1.81
N PRO A 56 -4.18 3.19 -2.35
CA PRO A 56 -4.46 1.80 -2.66
C PRO A 56 -5.07 1.03 -1.46
N PRO A 57 -5.99 0.06 -1.69
CA PRO A 57 -6.68 -0.66 -0.63
C PRO A 57 -5.76 -1.31 0.39
N GLU A 58 -4.60 -1.81 -0.06
CA GLU A 58 -3.61 -2.45 0.80
C GLU A 58 -3.03 -1.47 1.81
N ILE A 59 -2.89 -0.19 1.43
CA ILE A 59 -2.40 0.86 2.34
C ILE A 59 -3.50 1.30 3.29
N ILE A 60 -4.73 1.48 2.80
CA ILE A 60 -5.88 1.82 3.64
C ILE A 60 -6.05 0.74 4.73
N SER A 61 -6.02 -0.53 4.32
CA SER A 61 -6.11 -1.69 5.21
C SER A 61 -5.07 -1.62 6.32
N ARG A 62 -3.82 -1.27 5.99
CA ARG A 62 -2.74 -1.13 6.98
C ARG A 62 -2.96 0.01 7.95
N PHE A 63 -3.49 1.15 7.50
CA PHE A 63 -3.83 2.26 8.40
C PHE A 63 -4.99 1.91 9.33
N ILE A 64 -5.99 1.19 8.84
CA ILE A 64 -7.10 0.70 9.67
C ILE A 64 -6.56 -0.27 10.73
N LEU A 65 -5.74 -1.24 10.32
CA LEU A 65 -5.15 -2.20 11.26
C LEU A 65 -4.21 -1.51 12.26
N LYS A 66 -3.45 -0.49 11.84
CA LYS A 66 -2.61 0.32 12.73
C LYS A 66 -3.43 1.00 13.81
N ASP A 67 -4.44 1.75 13.39
CA ASP A 67 -5.31 2.45 14.33
C ASP A 67 -6.05 1.49 15.27
N PHE A 68 -6.50 0.35 14.75
CA PHE A 68 -7.13 -0.69 15.54
C PHE A 68 -6.18 -1.31 16.57
N GLN A 69 -4.94 -1.62 16.18
CA GLN A 69 -3.93 -2.15 17.09
C GLN A 69 -3.53 -1.14 18.17
N GLU A 70 -3.38 0.14 17.81
CA GLU A 70 -3.13 1.22 18.77
C GLU A 70 -4.29 1.38 19.76
N PHE A 71 -5.52 1.23 19.27
CA PHE A 71 -6.72 1.23 20.10
C PHE A 71 -6.70 0.05 21.08
N ILE A 72 -6.60 -1.20 20.60
CA ILE A 72 -6.72 -2.39 21.45
C ILE A 72 -5.50 -2.57 22.37
N GLY A 73 -4.30 -2.19 21.90
CA GLY A 73 -3.04 -2.37 22.61
C GLY A 73 -2.77 -3.85 22.92
N PRO A 74 -2.43 -4.23 24.16
CA PRO A 74 -2.18 -5.62 24.53
C PRO A 74 -3.45 -6.44 24.82
N ALA A 75 -4.65 -5.85 24.70
CA ALA A 75 -5.89 -6.54 25.02
C ALA A 75 -6.20 -7.63 23.98
N GLU A 76 -6.89 -8.68 24.42
CA GLU A 76 -7.35 -9.74 23.53
C GLU A 76 -8.50 -9.23 22.64
N VAL A 77 -8.52 -9.74 21.42
CA VAL A 77 -9.61 -9.51 20.47
C VAL A 77 -10.72 -10.47 20.81
N ASN A 78 -11.95 -9.98 20.93
CA ASN A 78 -13.07 -10.75 21.45
C ASN A 78 -13.85 -11.51 20.37
N ASP A 79 -13.67 -11.14 19.09
CA ASP A 79 -14.40 -11.70 17.96
C ASP A 79 -13.58 -11.64 16.65
N ASP A 80 -14.04 -12.33 15.60
CA ASP A 80 -13.41 -12.29 14.29
C ASP A 80 -13.56 -10.90 13.65
N ILE A 81 -12.43 -10.26 13.37
CA ILE A 81 -12.38 -8.95 12.71
C ILE A 81 -12.40 -9.16 11.21
N THR A 82 -13.48 -8.72 10.54
CA THR A 82 -13.61 -8.80 9.08
C THR A 82 -13.97 -7.44 8.49
N TYR A 83 -13.24 -7.03 7.45
CA TYR A 83 -13.63 -5.90 6.60
C TYR A 83 -13.18 -6.12 5.15
N LEU A 84 -13.88 -5.47 4.23
CA LEU A 84 -13.66 -5.52 2.80
C LEU A 84 -13.48 -4.10 2.26
N LEU A 85 -12.38 -3.89 1.53
CA LEU A 85 -12.12 -2.65 0.81
C LEU A 85 -12.26 -2.91 -0.69
N ILE A 86 -13.16 -2.16 -1.34
CA ILE A 86 -13.33 -2.19 -2.79
C ILE A 86 -13.03 -0.79 -3.30
N GLN A 87 -11.98 -0.65 -4.09
CA GLN A 87 -11.65 0.60 -4.74
C GLN A 87 -11.88 0.47 -6.24
N ARG A 88 -12.64 1.41 -6.80
CA ARG A 88 -12.69 1.60 -8.24
C ARG A 88 -11.46 2.42 -8.63
N ASP A 89 -10.69 1.93 -9.60
CA ASP A 89 -9.48 2.59 -10.06
C ASP A 89 -9.68 4.09 -10.28
N PHE A 90 -8.69 4.86 -9.85
CA PHE A 90 -8.61 6.26 -10.21
C PHE A 90 -8.51 6.37 -11.72
N LYS A 91 -9.12 7.41 -12.28
CA LYS A 91 -8.78 7.78 -13.64
C LYS A 91 -7.33 8.27 -13.61
N GLU A 92 -6.42 7.42 -14.06
CA GLU A 92 -5.01 7.79 -14.15
C GLU A 92 -4.85 8.95 -15.12
N LYS A 93 -3.94 9.87 -14.78
CA LYS A 93 -3.58 10.98 -15.67
C LYS A 93 -2.65 10.42 -16.75
N GLU A 94 -1.65 9.67 -16.33
CA GLU A 94 -0.69 8.97 -17.20
C GLU A 94 -0.10 7.74 -16.48
N GLU A 95 0.33 6.75 -17.26
CA GLU A 95 1.00 5.53 -16.80
C GLU A 95 2.24 5.24 -17.66
N LEU A 96 3.28 4.66 -17.04
CA LEU A 96 4.48 4.18 -17.69
C LEU A 96 4.83 2.77 -17.17
N SER A 97 4.78 1.78 -18.05
CA SER A 97 5.23 0.41 -17.76
C SER A 97 6.55 0.13 -18.48
N LEU A 98 7.55 -0.31 -17.73
CA LEU A 98 8.89 -0.64 -18.20
C LEU A 98 9.27 -2.06 -17.79
N GLU A 99 9.99 -2.72 -18.68
CA GLU A 99 10.66 -3.98 -18.40
C GLU A 99 12.18 -3.73 -18.37
N MET A 100 12.81 -4.08 -17.26
CA MET A 100 14.25 -3.95 -17.06
C MET A 100 14.91 -5.33 -17.09
N LYS A 101 16.02 -5.44 -17.83
CA LYS A 101 16.90 -6.60 -17.73
C LYS A 101 17.50 -6.67 -16.33
N ASN A 102 17.76 -7.86 -15.83
CA ASN A 102 18.31 -8.06 -14.49
C ASN A 102 19.83 -7.76 -14.40
N THR A 103 20.23 -6.51 -14.68
CA THR A 103 21.62 -6.06 -14.63
C THR A 103 21.72 -4.63 -14.09
N PHE A 104 22.82 -4.31 -13.43
CA PHE A 104 23.07 -2.96 -12.91
C PHE A 104 23.12 -1.87 -14.00
N ASN A 105 23.67 -2.19 -15.16
CA ASN A 105 23.75 -1.24 -16.27
C ASN A 105 22.37 -0.81 -16.78
N ALA A 106 21.35 -1.68 -16.64
CA ALA A 106 19.99 -1.36 -17.07
C ALA A 106 19.26 -0.41 -16.11
N ILE A 107 19.77 -0.20 -14.89
CA ILE A 107 19.14 0.68 -13.90
C ILE A 107 19.14 2.13 -14.38
N CYS A 108 20.27 2.62 -14.90
CA CYS A 108 20.39 4.00 -15.38
C CYS A 108 19.39 4.31 -16.50
N ASP A 109 19.16 3.35 -17.42
CA ASP A 109 18.19 3.49 -18.51
C ASP A 109 16.75 3.63 -17.99
N ILE A 110 16.43 2.94 -16.89
CA ILE A 110 15.11 3.03 -16.25
C ILE A 110 14.96 4.35 -15.50
N GLU A 111 15.97 4.76 -14.76
CA GLU A 111 15.97 6.03 -14.03
C GLU A 111 15.77 7.23 -14.96
N GLU A 112 16.46 7.24 -16.10
CA GLU A 112 16.31 8.29 -17.11
C GLU A 112 14.87 8.33 -17.65
N LYS A 113 14.30 7.18 -18.03
CA LYS A 113 12.91 7.10 -18.51
C LYS A 113 11.88 7.53 -17.45
N VAL A 114 12.08 7.13 -16.20
CA VAL A 114 11.20 7.52 -15.10
C VAL A 114 11.34 9.02 -14.81
N ARG A 115 12.56 9.57 -14.84
CA ARG A 115 12.80 11.01 -14.71
C ARG A 115 12.08 11.81 -15.79
N ASP A 116 12.26 11.42 -17.05
CA ASP A 116 11.65 12.09 -18.20
C ASP A 116 10.12 12.06 -18.17
N PHE A 117 9.55 10.98 -17.65
CA PHE A 117 8.12 10.86 -17.43
C PHE A 117 7.64 11.74 -16.26
N LEU A 118 8.35 11.72 -15.14
CA LEU A 118 7.93 12.41 -13.92
C LEU A 118 8.15 13.93 -13.95
N GLN A 119 9.11 14.46 -14.70
CA GLN A 119 9.35 15.92 -14.78
C GLN A 119 8.13 16.71 -15.30
N ALA A 120 7.24 16.05 -16.05
CA ALA A 120 5.98 16.62 -16.52
C ALA A 120 4.98 16.84 -15.38
N PHE A 121 5.16 16.12 -14.27
CA PHE A 121 4.26 16.11 -13.12
C PHE A 121 4.89 16.72 -11.89
N ILE A 122 6.19 16.58 -11.63
CA ILE A 122 6.84 17.09 -10.42
C ILE A 122 8.11 17.86 -10.75
N ASP A 123 8.45 18.87 -9.94
CA ASP A 123 9.66 19.68 -10.13
C ASP A 123 10.92 18.97 -9.64
N ASP A 124 10.86 18.36 -8.46
CA ASP A 124 12.00 17.64 -7.86
C ASP A 124 11.75 16.13 -7.91
N THR A 125 12.56 15.46 -8.73
CA THR A 125 12.53 14.00 -8.90
C THR A 125 13.70 13.32 -8.17
N ASP A 126 14.69 14.06 -7.67
CA ASP A 126 15.99 13.49 -7.33
C ASP A 126 15.90 12.52 -6.15
N MET A 127 15.20 12.92 -5.09
CA MET A 127 14.99 12.05 -3.93
C MET A 127 14.21 10.78 -4.31
N LEU A 128 13.16 10.92 -5.13
CA LEU A 128 12.36 9.79 -5.59
C LEU A 128 13.19 8.82 -6.45
N LEU A 129 14.11 9.35 -7.25
CA LEU A 129 15.01 8.55 -8.08
C LEU A 129 16.10 7.85 -7.25
N ILE A 130 16.56 8.43 -6.14
CA ILE A 130 17.42 7.73 -5.18
C ILE A 130 16.67 6.52 -4.60
N SER A 131 15.43 6.70 -4.18
CA SER A 131 14.59 5.58 -3.72
C SER A 131 14.38 4.52 -4.80
N LEU A 132 14.12 4.94 -6.04
CA LEU A 132 14.01 4.04 -7.19
C LEU A 132 15.29 3.23 -7.40
N HIS A 133 16.46 3.88 -7.37
CA HIS A 133 17.77 3.23 -7.52
C HIS A 133 17.94 2.09 -6.52
N GLU A 134 17.74 2.38 -5.23
CA GLU A 134 17.89 1.40 -4.15
C GLU A 134 16.95 0.22 -4.34
N MET A 135 15.70 0.46 -4.75
CA MET A 135 14.73 -0.60 -4.96
C MET A 135 15.05 -1.46 -6.19
N LEU A 136 15.53 -0.85 -7.29
CA LEU A 136 15.97 -1.58 -8.48
C LEU A 136 17.23 -2.40 -8.19
N ALA A 137 18.19 -1.84 -7.45
CA ALA A 137 19.37 -2.56 -7.01
C ALA A 137 18.96 -3.78 -6.17
N ASN A 138 18.09 -3.61 -5.16
CA ASN A 138 17.59 -4.71 -4.34
C ASN A 138 16.89 -5.80 -5.18
N ALA A 139 16.09 -5.41 -6.17
CA ALA A 139 15.45 -6.35 -7.09
C ALA A 139 16.48 -7.18 -7.88
N VAL A 140 17.58 -6.55 -8.32
CA VAL A 140 18.64 -7.24 -9.08
C VAL A 140 19.48 -8.15 -8.19
N GLU A 141 19.96 -7.64 -7.06
CA GLU A 141 20.90 -8.33 -6.17
C GLU A 141 20.22 -9.41 -5.33
N HIS A 142 19.09 -9.08 -4.71
CA HIS A 142 18.45 -9.92 -3.71
C HIS A 142 17.24 -10.67 -4.26
N GLY A 143 16.41 -10.01 -5.07
CA GLY A 143 15.23 -10.64 -5.69
C GLY A 143 15.65 -11.68 -6.73
N ASN A 144 16.24 -11.21 -7.82
CA ASN A 144 16.60 -12.03 -8.96
C ASN A 144 18.00 -12.67 -8.88
N LYS A 145 18.81 -12.34 -7.87
CA LYS A 145 20.12 -12.95 -7.60
C LYS A 145 21.07 -12.90 -8.82
N TYR A 146 21.04 -11.80 -9.57
CA TYR A 146 21.81 -11.59 -10.81
C TYR A 146 21.57 -12.62 -11.94
N ILE A 147 20.47 -13.39 -11.88
CA ILE A 147 20.10 -14.33 -12.95
C ILE A 147 19.68 -13.51 -14.20
N PRO A 148 20.45 -13.53 -15.31
CA PRO A 148 20.21 -12.61 -16.44
C PRO A 148 18.91 -12.86 -17.20
N GLU A 149 18.35 -14.07 -17.10
CA GLU A 149 17.09 -14.46 -17.73
C GLU A 149 15.88 -13.84 -17.03
N LYS A 150 16.04 -13.49 -15.74
CA LYS A 150 15.00 -12.82 -14.98
C LYS A 150 14.89 -11.34 -15.35
N LYS A 151 13.76 -10.76 -15.03
CA LYS A 151 13.39 -9.37 -15.34
C LYS A 151 12.89 -8.68 -14.09
N VAL A 152 12.90 -7.35 -14.15
CA VAL A 152 12.28 -6.49 -13.15
C VAL A 152 11.25 -5.63 -13.88
N PHE A 153 10.03 -5.60 -13.37
CA PHE A 153 8.92 -4.84 -13.93
C PHE A 153 8.74 -3.57 -13.13
N VAL A 154 8.73 -2.42 -13.81
CA VAL A 154 8.57 -1.12 -13.18
C VAL A 154 7.32 -0.46 -13.75
N ASN A 155 6.37 -0.13 -12.89
CA ASN A 155 5.14 0.57 -13.27
C ASN A 155 5.07 1.88 -12.51
N VAL A 156 4.93 2.98 -13.23
CA VAL A 156 4.75 4.32 -12.67
C VAL A 156 3.38 4.81 -13.08
N SER A 157 2.53 5.13 -12.12
CA SER A 157 1.24 5.76 -12.40
C SER A 157 1.09 7.07 -11.64
N VAL A 158 0.48 8.05 -12.32
CA VAL A 158 0.26 9.39 -11.79
C VAL A 158 -1.22 9.68 -11.82
N ASN A 159 -1.77 10.07 -10.67
CA ASN A 159 -3.11 10.61 -10.58
C ASN A 159 -3.10 11.96 -9.87
N THR A 160 -4.29 12.53 -9.64
CA THR A 160 -4.44 13.86 -9.02
C THR A 160 -4.09 13.91 -7.53
N ARG A 161 -3.85 12.75 -6.90
CA ARG A 161 -3.63 12.59 -5.45
C ARG A 161 -2.22 12.11 -5.11
N PHE A 162 -1.62 11.27 -5.95
CA PHE A 162 -0.29 10.72 -5.71
C PHE A 162 0.36 10.20 -6.99
N ILE A 163 1.67 9.99 -6.89
CA ILE A 163 2.48 9.18 -7.80
C ILE A 163 2.73 7.84 -7.13
N LYS A 164 2.56 6.75 -7.88
CA LYS A 164 2.85 5.39 -7.46
C LYS A 164 3.91 4.81 -8.36
N ILE A 165 4.99 4.30 -7.76
CA ILE A 165 6.02 3.52 -8.46
C ILE A 165 5.97 2.11 -7.88
N SER A 166 5.73 1.10 -8.71
CA SER A 166 5.74 -0.31 -8.33
C SER A 166 6.89 -1.01 -9.04
N ILE A 167 7.71 -1.72 -8.29
CA ILE A 167 8.86 -2.48 -8.80
C ILE A 167 8.65 -3.93 -8.37
N GLU A 168 8.60 -4.83 -9.33
CA GLU A 168 8.34 -6.25 -9.12
C GLU A 168 9.44 -7.09 -9.75
N ASP A 169 10.02 -7.98 -8.95
CA ASP A 169 11.04 -8.94 -9.37
C ASP A 169 10.48 -10.37 -9.42
N GLU A 170 11.18 -11.24 -10.15
CA GLU A 170 10.83 -12.66 -10.30
C GLU A 170 11.50 -13.54 -9.24
N GLY A 171 11.94 -12.94 -8.14
CA GLY A 171 12.50 -13.62 -6.99
C GLY A 171 11.47 -14.37 -6.16
N ASP A 172 11.97 -15.13 -5.19
CA ASP A 172 11.14 -15.83 -4.20
C ASP A 172 10.54 -14.85 -3.18
N GLY A 173 11.03 -13.60 -3.18
CA GLY A 173 10.70 -12.57 -2.21
C GLY A 173 11.43 -12.76 -0.88
N PHE A 174 11.13 -11.92 0.11
CA PHE A 174 11.75 -11.96 1.42
C PHE A 174 10.77 -11.56 2.52
N ASN A 175 11.06 -12.01 3.75
CA ASN A 175 10.32 -11.57 4.92
C ASN A 175 10.75 -10.14 5.30
N TRP A 176 10.11 -9.16 4.66
CA TRP A 176 10.40 -7.74 4.87
C TRP A 176 10.01 -7.27 6.28
N LEU A 177 9.04 -7.90 6.95
CA LEU A 177 8.69 -7.62 8.35
C LEU A 177 9.90 -7.86 9.26
N GLU A 178 10.54 -9.01 9.11
CA GLU A 178 11.75 -9.33 9.88
C GLU A 178 12.91 -8.40 9.55
N ALA A 179 13.11 -8.07 8.26
CA ALA A 179 14.21 -7.22 7.82
C ALA A 179 14.10 -5.80 8.39
N VAL A 180 12.89 -5.23 8.41
CA VAL A 180 12.62 -3.90 8.96
C VAL A 180 12.80 -3.91 10.47
N ASN A 181 12.27 -4.91 11.17
CA ASN A 181 12.41 -5.06 12.62
C ASN A 181 13.88 -5.19 13.07
N LYS A 182 14.74 -5.83 12.27
CA LYS A 182 16.18 -5.98 12.57
C LYS A 182 17.00 -4.71 12.34
N LYS A 183 16.58 -3.83 11.42
CA LYS A 183 17.34 -2.62 11.04
C LYS A 183 17.08 -1.44 11.99
N TYR A 184 15.95 -1.45 12.70
CA TYR A 184 15.56 -0.43 13.69
C TYR A 184 15.64 -0.99 15.11
N ASP A 185 16.86 -1.17 15.61
CA ASP A 185 17.16 -1.54 16.99
C ASP A 185 16.93 -0.32 17.92
N TYR A 186 15.67 0.03 18.16
CA TYR A 186 15.27 1.04 19.14
C TYR A 186 14.00 0.59 19.88
N ASN A 187 14.09 0.59 21.21
CA ASN A 187 13.11 0.11 22.21
C ASN A 187 11.72 0.79 22.23
N ASN A 188 11.19 1.28 21.10
CA ASN A 188 9.90 1.99 21.09
C ASN A 188 9.06 1.89 19.81
N CYS A 189 9.21 0.84 18.99
CA CYS A 189 8.25 0.58 17.91
C CYS A 189 7.33 -0.60 18.28
N GLN A 190 6.16 -0.29 18.86
CA GLN A 190 5.00 -1.19 18.85
C GLN A 190 4.35 -1.26 17.46
N GLU A 191 5.13 -1.26 16.38
CA GLU A 191 4.63 -1.43 15.02
C GLU A 191 4.57 -2.92 14.68
N ARG A 192 3.73 -3.65 15.40
CA ARG A 192 3.54 -5.09 15.21
C ARG A 192 2.76 -5.36 13.91
N GLY A 193 3.49 -5.64 12.84
CA GLY A 193 2.96 -6.46 11.73
C GLY A 193 2.29 -5.73 10.57
N LEU A 194 2.50 -4.42 10.41
CA LEU A 194 1.61 -3.59 9.59
C LEU A 194 2.13 -3.10 8.24
N GLY A 195 3.27 -3.58 7.73
CA GLY A 195 3.58 -3.25 6.34
C GLY A 195 4.42 -2.03 6.07
N ILE A 196 4.45 -1.07 6.98
CA ILE A 196 5.00 0.25 6.68
C ILE A 196 6.48 0.21 6.96
N VAL A 197 7.27 0.13 5.89
CA VAL A 197 8.70 0.46 5.94
C VAL A 197 8.79 1.97 5.84
N LEU A 198 9.74 2.55 6.57
CA LEU A 198 9.94 3.99 6.69
C LEU A 198 9.90 4.74 5.36
N THR A 199 9.69 6.05 5.48
CA THR A 199 10.00 7.04 4.45
C THR A 199 11.39 6.78 3.86
N THR A 200 11.46 6.13 2.69
CA THR A 200 12.66 6.22 1.84
C THR A 200 12.74 7.66 1.31
N ALA A 201 13.95 8.15 1.05
CA ALA A 201 14.16 9.53 0.65
C ALA A 201 13.19 9.96 -0.48
N GLY A 202 12.35 10.97 -0.23
CA GLY A 202 11.42 11.49 -1.25
C GLY A 202 10.09 10.76 -1.40
N CYS A 203 9.82 9.68 -0.66
CA CYS A 203 8.53 8.98 -0.66
C CYS A 203 7.80 9.16 0.69
N ASP A 204 6.47 9.25 0.64
CA ASP A 204 5.63 9.35 1.83
C ASP A 204 5.31 7.96 2.39
N TYR A 205 5.08 6.98 1.51
CA TYR A 205 4.81 5.59 1.91
C TYR A 205 5.59 4.60 1.06
N VAL A 206 6.11 3.56 1.70
CA VAL A 206 6.76 2.42 1.06
C VAL A 206 6.19 1.13 1.60
N PHE A 207 5.84 0.21 0.69
CA PHE A 207 5.28 -1.07 1.07
C PHE A 207 5.71 -2.21 0.17
N TYR A 208 5.85 -3.39 0.77
CA TYR A 208 6.04 -4.63 0.05
C TYR A 208 4.75 -5.44 -0.01
N ASN A 209 4.59 -6.27 -1.05
CA ASN A 209 3.56 -7.31 -1.07
C ASN A 209 3.86 -8.41 -0.03
N GLU A 210 2.92 -9.33 0.19
CA GLU A 210 3.08 -10.42 1.16
C GLU A 210 4.31 -11.29 0.90
N LYS A 211 4.56 -11.60 -0.38
CA LYS A 211 5.72 -12.38 -0.81
C LYS A 211 7.04 -11.64 -0.60
N GLY A 212 7.03 -10.30 -0.67
CA GLY A 212 8.22 -9.46 -0.58
C GLY A 212 9.02 -9.34 -1.89
N ASN A 213 8.45 -9.71 -3.04
CA ASN A 213 9.09 -9.55 -4.37
C ASN A 213 8.51 -8.36 -5.16
N LYS A 214 7.65 -7.55 -4.53
CA LYS A 214 7.13 -6.32 -5.11
C LYS A 214 7.15 -5.23 -4.07
N VAL A 215 7.77 -4.10 -4.42
CA VAL A 215 7.76 -2.87 -3.63
C VAL A 215 6.98 -1.79 -4.35
N CYS A 216 6.22 -1.02 -3.57
CA CYS A 216 5.44 0.11 -4.05
C CYS A 216 5.82 1.35 -3.24
N LEU A 217 6.17 2.41 -3.95
CA LEU A 217 6.49 3.73 -3.44
C LEU A 217 5.32 4.67 -3.75
N ILE A 218 4.88 5.46 -2.77
CA ILE A 218 3.85 6.47 -2.93
C ILE A 218 4.42 7.83 -2.56
N LYS A 219 4.22 8.80 -3.45
CA LYS A 219 4.50 10.21 -3.24
C LYS A 219 3.19 11.00 -3.34
N LEU A 220 2.77 11.62 -2.23
CA LEU A 220 1.54 12.42 -2.15
C LEU A 220 1.65 13.73 -2.93
N ALA A 221 0.52 14.17 -3.47
CA ALA A 221 0.38 15.43 -4.19
C ALA A 221 0.23 16.64 -3.24
N ASP A 222 1.12 16.82 -2.27
CA ASP A 222 1.02 17.96 -1.33
C ASP A 222 1.82 19.17 -1.83
N ASN A 223 1.41 19.73 -2.99
CA ASN A 223 2.07 20.77 -3.80
C ASN A 223 3.26 20.31 -4.65
N SER A 224 3.54 19.01 -4.71
CA SER A 224 4.62 18.47 -5.54
C SER A 224 4.21 18.22 -6.99
N ILE A 225 2.90 18.02 -7.24
CA ILE A 225 2.37 17.69 -8.58
C ILE A 225 1.81 18.95 -9.27
N LYS A 226 2.30 19.23 -10.47
CA LYS A 226 1.92 20.32 -11.39
C LYS A 226 0.54 20.16 -12.03
#